data_AF-A0A246ANG9-F1
#
_entry.id   AF-A0A246ANG9-F1
#
_cell.length_a   1.000
_cell.length_b   1.000
_cell.length_c   1.000
_cell.angle_alpha   90.00
_cell.angle_beta   90.00
_cell.angle_gamma   90.00
#
_symmetry.space_group_name_H-M   'P 1'
#
loop_
_entity.id
_entity.type
_entity.pdbx_description
1 polymer ?
#
loop_
_entity_poly.entity_id
_entity_poly.type
_entity_poly.pdbx_seq_one_letter_code
_entity_poly.pdbx_strand_id
1 'polypeptide(L)'
;MFDWIPISSYTTVYFNVLMIIMLITLFHSYQNDLFDLHTKSFSAIFGHIFLVFIILYIGTRPIHYVFADMGTYAVIYKKIQAGELVIVKNDFIFNYFMLYCSKIMNVKTWFFLCSFIYVWPCYVFSKKYCGSYWYYVFFIFVSSLMFWPFATNGIRNGLATSVFILGLFFYDKKILAYSLMGLAFGIHSSLIIPIAAFIVSGIYRDPKVYLYIWLIAIPLSLIGGGFWENFFLSLGFGGDTRPQQYLAESDKYKDAFAYTGFRWDFLFYSSFAVFAGWYFIFKKKITDKFYIHLWGTYIIANAFWILVIRANFSNRFAYLSWFLMAPVIAYPLLRYKMFPNQYRVVGVVIALYYLFTYFMFLRG
;
A
#
# COMPACT_ATOMS: atom_id res chain seq x y z
N MET A 1 -24.41 0.65 7.59
CA MET A 1 -24.32 -0.66 8.30
C MET A 1 -23.57 -0.53 9.62
N PHE A 2 -22.48 0.25 9.67
CA PHE A 2 -21.74 0.57 10.89
C PHE A 2 -22.00 2.00 11.41
N ASP A 3 -23.17 2.57 11.11
CA ASP A 3 -23.50 3.97 11.42
C ASP A 3 -23.65 4.22 12.94
N TRP A 4 -23.68 3.16 13.74
CA TRP A 4 -23.68 3.19 15.21
C TRP A 4 -22.29 3.46 15.81
N ILE A 5 -21.20 3.33 15.03
CA ILE A 5 -19.84 3.66 15.48
C ILE A 5 -19.66 5.18 15.40
N PRO A 6 -19.30 5.87 16.51
CA PRO A 6 -18.99 7.29 16.46
C PRO A 6 -17.90 7.60 15.43
N ILE A 7 -18.10 8.65 14.63
CA ILE A 7 -17.23 8.96 13.49
C ILE A 7 -15.76 9.18 13.91
N SER A 8 -15.54 9.76 15.09
CA SER A 8 -14.22 9.98 15.69
C SER A 8 -13.53 8.68 16.11
N SER A 9 -14.29 7.62 16.40
CA SER A 9 -13.77 6.33 16.85
C SER A 9 -13.53 5.35 15.71
N TYR A 10 -13.93 5.66 14.48
CA TYR A 10 -13.90 4.71 13.36
C TYR A 10 -12.47 4.24 13.03
N THR A 11 -11.51 5.16 12.97
CA THR A 11 -10.09 4.79 12.78
C THR A 11 -9.57 3.94 13.94
N THR A 12 -9.91 4.29 15.18
CA THR A 12 -9.50 3.54 16.38
C THR A 12 -10.08 2.13 16.40
N VAL A 13 -11.35 1.97 16.05
CA VAL A 13 -12.00 0.66 15.97
C VAL A 13 -11.32 -0.21 14.92
N TYR A 14 -10.96 0.35 13.76
CA TYR A 14 -10.22 -0.38 12.73
C TYR A 14 -8.93 -1.01 13.29
N PHE A 15 -8.07 -0.20 13.91
CA PHE A 15 -6.80 -0.66 14.46
C PHE A 15 -6.98 -1.61 15.66
N ASN A 16 -7.97 -1.39 16.52
CA ASN A 16 -8.22 -2.31 17.63
C ASN A 16 -8.73 -3.67 17.17
N VAL A 17 -9.60 -3.71 16.15
CA VAL A 17 -10.05 -4.97 15.56
C VAL A 17 -8.88 -5.72 14.92
N LEU A 18 -8.02 -5.03 14.16
CA LEU A 18 -6.82 -5.65 13.59
C LEU A 18 -5.84 -6.14 14.67
N MET A 19 -5.74 -5.47 15.82
CA MET A 19 -4.95 -5.93 16.96
C MET A 19 -5.46 -7.26 17.50
N ILE A 20 -6.77 -7.38 17.73
CA ILE A 20 -7.39 -8.62 18.20
C ILE A 20 -7.13 -9.75 17.18
N ILE A 21 -7.30 -9.48 15.89
CA ILE A 21 -7.09 -10.46 14.82
C ILE A 21 -5.61 -10.87 14.73
N MET A 22 -4.68 -9.94 14.91
CA MET A 22 -3.25 -10.23 14.98
C MET A 22 -2.95 -11.16 16.15
N LEU A 23 -3.47 -10.87 17.35
CA LEU A 23 -3.29 -11.72 18.53
C LEU A 23 -3.85 -13.12 18.31
N ILE A 24 -5.06 -13.26 17.76
CA ILE A 24 -5.64 -14.56 17.39
C ILE A 24 -4.71 -15.31 16.43
N THR A 25 -4.21 -14.62 15.42
CA THR A 25 -3.29 -15.22 14.42
C THR A 25 -1.98 -15.67 15.07
N LEU A 26 -1.43 -14.88 15.99
CA LEU A 26 -0.22 -15.19 16.73
C LEU A 26 -0.44 -16.42 17.63
N PHE A 27 -1.49 -16.44 18.46
CA PHE A 27 -1.78 -17.59 19.33
C PHE A 27 -2.03 -18.87 18.52
N HIS A 28 -2.80 -18.79 17.43
CA HIS A 28 -3.04 -19.92 16.55
C HIS A 28 -1.72 -20.46 15.94
N SER A 29 -0.76 -19.58 15.63
CA SER A 29 0.56 -19.96 15.11
C SER A 29 1.47 -20.70 16.10
N TYR A 30 1.23 -20.54 17.40
CA TYR A 30 1.99 -21.25 18.45
C TYR A 30 1.43 -22.63 18.75
N GLN A 31 0.12 -22.82 18.51
CA GLN A 31 -0.62 -24.04 18.80
C GLN A 31 -0.65 -25.04 17.63
N ASN A 32 -0.37 -24.61 16.40
CA ASN A 32 -0.55 -25.43 15.19
C ASN A 32 0.69 -25.40 14.27
N ASP A 33 0.78 -26.33 13.32
CA ASP A 33 1.73 -26.26 12.20
C ASP A 33 1.11 -25.52 11.00
N LEU A 34 1.96 -24.90 10.18
CA LEU A 34 1.51 -24.13 9.01
C LEU A 34 0.90 -25.05 7.95
N PHE A 35 1.42 -26.28 7.82
CA PHE A 35 1.08 -27.18 6.74
C PHE A 35 -0.13 -28.08 7.00
N ASP A 36 -0.67 -28.01 8.23
CA ASP A 36 -1.82 -28.80 8.68
C ASP A 36 -3.14 -28.39 8.02
N LEU A 37 -4.06 -29.34 7.93
CA LEU A 37 -5.42 -29.13 7.41
C LEU A 37 -6.20 -28.11 8.24
N HIS A 38 -6.06 -28.15 9.57
CA HIS A 38 -6.71 -27.18 10.47
C HIS A 38 -6.31 -25.73 10.13
N THR A 39 -5.02 -25.48 9.91
CA THR A 39 -4.50 -24.15 9.53
C THR A 39 -5.00 -23.70 8.16
N LYS A 40 -5.10 -24.62 7.19
CA LYS A 40 -5.68 -24.32 5.87
C LYS A 40 -7.16 -23.97 5.96
N SER A 41 -7.93 -24.72 6.77
CA SER A 41 -9.35 -24.45 7.02
C SER A 41 -9.56 -23.15 7.76
N PHE A 42 -8.75 -22.86 8.78
CA PHE A 42 -8.73 -21.57 9.49
C PHE A 42 -8.50 -20.42 8.50
N SER A 43 -7.40 -20.46 7.73
CA SER A 43 -7.06 -19.44 6.74
C SER A 43 -8.17 -19.26 5.69
N ALA A 44 -8.83 -20.34 5.26
CA ALA A 44 -9.97 -20.24 4.35
C ALA A 44 -11.17 -19.57 5.01
N ILE A 45 -11.73 -20.14 6.08
CA ILE A 45 -13.00 -19.66 6.67
C ILE A 45 -12.82 -18.27 7.28
N PHE A 46 -11.84 -18.15 8.19
CA PHE A 46 -11.55 -16.89 8.88
C PHE A 46 -11.14 -15.80 7.89
N GLY A 47 -10.35 -16.16 6.87
CA GLY A 47 -9.95 -15.24 5.83
C GLY A 47 -11.13 -14.64 5.07
N HIS A 48 -12.12 -15.43 4.64
CA HIS A 48 -13.27 -14.90 3.91
C HIS A 48 -14.16 -14.02 4.81
N ILE A 49 -14.38 -14.41 6.06
CA ILE A 49 -15.10 -13.57 7.04
C ILE A 49 -14.39 -12.23 7.19
N PHE A 50 -13.06 -12.27 7.33
CA PHE A 50 -12.24 -11.07 7.47
C PHE A 50 -12.23 -10.19 6.21
N LEU A 51 -12.15 -10.79 5.02
CA LEU A 51 -12.26 -10.06 3.75
C LEU A 51 -13.59 -9.32 3.63
N VAL A 52 -14.70 -10.02 3.91
CA VAL A 52 -16.04 -9.43 3.89
C VAL A 52 -16.13 -8.30 4.92
N PHE A 53 -15.63 -8.52 6.14
CA PHE A 53 -15.57 -7.47 7.17
C PHE A 53 -14.81 -6.24 6.66
N ILE A 54 -13.61 -6.39 6.09
CA ILE A 54 -12.81 -5.25 5.61
C ILE A 54 -13.52 -4.49 4.49
N ILE A 55 -14.11 -5.20 3.51
CA ILE A 55 -14.84 -4.57 2.40
C ILE A 55 -16.05 -3.79 2.93
N LEU A 56 -16.84 -4.40 3.82
CA LEU A 56 -18.04 -3.76 4.37
C LEU A 56 -17.67 -2.60 5.31
N TYR A 57 -16.67 -2.78 6.17
CA TYR A 57 -16.25 -1.78 7.15
C TYR A 57 -15.72 -0.51 6.49
N ILE A 58 -14.86 -0.66 5.48
CA ILE A 58 -14.34 0.45 4.70
C ILE A 58 -15.44 1.00 3.78
N GLY A 59 -16.13 0.14 3.04
CA GLY A 59 -17.06 0.53 1.97
C GLY A 59 -18.38 1.14 2.45
N THR A 60 -18.82 0.82 3.67
CA THR A 60 -20.08 1.35 4.23
C THR A 60 -19.87 2.39 5.33
N ARG A 61 -18.64 2.90 5.50
CA ARG A 61 -18.34 3.95 6.47
C ARG A 61 -19.16 5.22 6.20
N PRO A 62 -19.53 6.00 7.23
CA PRO A 62 -20.24 7.26 7.05
C PRO A 62 -19.41 8.27 6.23
N ILE A 63 -20.07 9.03 5.37
CA ILE A 63 -19.43 10.11 4.60
C ILE A 63 -19.16 11.28 5.54
N HIS A 64 -17.89 11.57 5.83
CA HIS A 64 -17.51 12.66 6.71
C HIS A 64 -16.11 13.22 6.39
N TYR A 65 -15.88 14.49 6.71
CA TYR A 65 -14.60 15.17 6.53
C TYR A 65 -13.49 14.73 7.50
N VAL A 66 -13.83 13.92 8.51
CA VAL A 66 -12.80 13.25 9.36
C VAL A 66 -11.92 12.33 8.51
N PHE A 67 -12.46 11.86 7.39
CA PHE A 67 -11.76 11.05 6.40
C PHE A 67 -11.17 11.91 5.27
N ALA A 68 -10.97 13.21 5.49
CA ALA A 68 -10.34 14.17 4.58
C ALA A 68 -10.87 14.07 3.13
N ASP A 69 -10.11 13.48 2.20
CA ASP A 69 -10.48 13.30 0.79
C ASP A 69 -11.90 12.76 0.58
N MET A 70 -12.40 11.88 1.46
CA MET A 70 -13.75 11.35 1.34
C MET A 70 -14.82 12.47 1.35
N GLY A 71 -14.69 13.45 2.24
CA GLY A 71 -15.62 14.58 2.30
C GLY A 71 -15.57 15.41 1.02
N THR A 72 -14.36 15.70 0.55
CA THR A 72 -14.11 16.45 -0.68
C THR A 72 -14.68 15.73 -1.91
N TYR A 73 -14.38 14.44 -2.10
CA TYR A 73 -14.94 13.69 -3.22
C TYR A 73 -16.46 13.54 -3.11
N ALA A 74 -17.04 13.46 -1.91
CA ALA A 74 -18.48 13.41 -1.77
C ALA A 74 -19.16 14.70 -2.26
N VAL A 75 -18.58 15.86 -1.96
CA VAL A 75 -19.08 17.15 -2.46
C VAL A 75 -18.92 17.23 -3.98
N ILE A 76 -17.73 16.90 -4.50
CA ILE A 76 -17.50 16.87 -5.95
C ILE A 76 -18.52 15.96 -6.62
N TYR A 77 -18.67 14.72 -6.15
CA TYR A 77 -19.59 13.74 -6.72
C TYR A 77 -21.03 14.25 -6.76
N LYS A 78 -21.52 14.85 -5.68
CA LYS A 78 -22.88 15.43 -5.62
C LYS A 78 -23.07 16.60 -6.59
N LYS A 79 -22.04 17.44 -6.77
CA LYS A 79 -22.06 18.52 -7.76
C LYS A 79 -22.17 17.99 -9.19
N ILE A 80 -21.42 16.93 -9.50
CA ILE A 80 -21.52 16.25 -10.80
C ILE A 80 -22.95 15.71 -11.00
N GLN A 81 -23.54 15.09 -9.97
CA GLN A 81 -24.93 14.61 -10.05
C GLN A 81 -25.96 15.73 -10.23
N ALA A 82 -25.68 16.92 -9.69
CA ALA A 82 -26.50 18.11 -9.88
C ALA A 82 -26.35 18.78 -11.26
N GLY A 83 -25.49 18.24 -12.13
CA GLY A 83 -25.29 18.74 -13.50
C GLY A 83 -24.17 19.77 -13.65
N GLU A 84 -23.33 19.99 -12.63
CA GLU A 84 -22.16 20.87 -12.77
C GLU A 84 -21.18 20.31 -13.82
N LEU A 85 -20.66 21.19 -14.67
CA LEU A 85 -19.67 20.83 -15.68
C LEU A 85 -18.34 20.45 -15.02
N VAL A 86 -17.83 19.27 -15.37
CA VAL A 86 -16.56 18.75 -14.86
C VAL A 86 -15.43 19.03 -15.83
N ILE A 87 -14.46 19.82 -15.41
CA ILE A 87 -13.23 20.04 -16.18
C ILE A 87 -12.17 19.03 -15.71
N VAL A 88 -11.96 17.97 -16.48
CA VAL A 88 -10.94 16.96 -16.20
C VAL A 88 -9.58 17.46 -16.69
N LYS A 89 -8.68 17.80 -15.77
CA LYS A 89 -7.32 18.29 -16.09
C LYS A 89 -6.23 17.25 -15.91
N ASN A 90 -6.37 16.35 -14.93
CA ASN A 90 -5.39 15.34 -14.52
C ASN A 90 -6.11 14.08 -14.04
N ASP A 91 -5.37 12.99 -13.75
CA ASP A 91 -5.92 11.72 -13.24
C ASP A 91 -7.16 11.26 -14.04
N PHE A 92 -7.02 11.24 -15.37
CA PHE A 92 -8.13 11.14 -16.31
C PHE A 92 -9.04 9.95 -16.02
N ILE A 93 -8.47 8.76 -15.77
CA ILE A 93 -9.24 7.55 -15.54
C ILE A 93 -10.07 7.67 -14.26
N PHE A 94 -9.50 8.23 -13.19
CA PHE A 94 -10.24 8.40 -11.94
C PHE A 94 -11.39 9.40 -12.08
N ASN A 95 -11.17 10.53 -12.75
CA ASN A 95 -12.20 11.55 -12.92
C ASN A 95 -13.31 11.09 -13.87
N TYR A 96 -12.97 10.42 -14.98
CA TYR A 96 -13.99 9.81 -15.85
C TYR A 96 -14.74 8.66 -15.17
N PHE A 97 -14.05 7.86 -14.35
CA PHE A 97 -14.69 6.84 -13.51
C PHE A 97 -15.72 7.47 -12.57
N MET A 98 -15.36 8.54 -11.86
CA MET A 98 -16.28 9.28 -11.00
C MET A 98 -17.48 9.84 -11.77
N LEU A 99 -17.24 10.49 -12.92
CA LEU A 99 -18.28 11.06 -13.79
C LEU A 99 -19.22 9.99 -14.36
N TYR A 100 -18.71 8.82 -14.72
CA TYR A 100 -19.54 7.73 -15.22
C TYR A 100 -20.39 7.15 -14.09
N CYS A 101 -19.79 6.88 -12.92
CA CYS A 101 -20.51 6.38 -11.76
C CYS A 101 -21.60 7.35 -11.29
N SER A 102 -21.36 8.67 -11.31
CA SER A 102 -22.34 9.66 -10.85
C SER A 102 -23.66 9.61 -11.61
N LYS A 103 -23.64 9.12 -12.86
CA LYS A 103 -24.84 8.95 -13.71
C LYS A 103 -25.67 7.71 -13.36
N ILE A 104 -25.08 6.70 -12.72
CA ILE A 104 -25.72 5.39 -12.52
C ILE A 104 -25.84 4.96 -11.06
N MET A 105 -25.13 5.61 -10.13
CA MET A 105 -25.16 5.25 -8.71
C MET A 105 -24.98 6.47 -7.80
N ASN A 106 -25.53 6.38 -6.59
CA ASN A 106 -25.34 7.41 -5.57
C ASN A 106 -23.92 7.37 -4.97
N VAL A 107 -23.56 8.45 -4.26
CA VAL A 107 -22.23 8.63 -3.65
C VAL A 107 -21.85 7.53 -2.66
N LYS A 108 -22.80 6.94 -1.91
CA LYS A 108 -22.51 5.86 -0.95
C LYS A 108 -22.11 4.59 -1.69
N THR A 109 -22.88 4.22 -2.72
CA THR A 109 -22.58 3.06 -3.59
C THR A 109 -21.24 3.24 -4.31
N TRP A 110 -20.91 4.47 -4.73
CA TRP A 110 -19.62 4.76 -5.35
C TRP A 110 -18.44 4.58 -4.39
N PHE A 111 -18.53 5.04 -3.14
CA PHE A 111 -17.48 4.79 -2.14
C PHE A 111 -17.34 3.29 -1.80
N PHE A 112 -18.45 2.56 -1.80
CA PHE A 112 -18.42 1.11 -1.66
C PHE A 112 -17.65 0.46 -2.82
N LEU A 113 -17.94 0.85 -4.07
CA LEU A 113 -17.22 0.37 -5.25
C LEU A 113 -15.73 0.71 -5.19
N CYS A 114 -15.37 1.93 -4.79
CA CYS A 114 -13.97 2.31 -4.58
C CYS A 114 -13.29 1.39 -3.56
N SER A 115 -13.98 1.08 -2.46
CA SER A 115 -13.44 0.21 -1.40
C SER A 115 -13.29 -1.23 -1.89
N PHE A 116 -14.21 -1.70 -2.74
CA PHE A 116 -14.08 -3.01 -3.39
C PHE A 116 -12.88 -3.06 -4.33
N ILE A 117 -12.72 -2.07 -5.22
CA ILE A 117 -11.56 -1.98 -6.14
C ILE A 117 -10.25 -1.84 -5.35
N TYR A 118 -10.28 -1.21 -4.19
CA TYR A 118 -9.11 -1.08 -3.32
C TYR A 118 -8.73 -2.41 -2.64
N VAL A 119 -9.69 -3.16 -2.11
CA VAL A 119 -9.42 -4.36 -1.30
C VAL A 119 -9.29 -5.64 -2.15
N TRP A 120 -10.11 -5.78 -3.19
CA TRP A 120 -10.20 -7.01 -3.98
C TRP A 120 -8.89 -7.44 -4.66
N PRO A 121 -8.12 -6.55 -5.31
CA PRO A 121 -6.81 -6.89 -5.88
C PRO A 121 -5.83 -7.49 -4.87
N CYS A 122 -5.81 -6.98 -3.63
CA CYS A 122 -4.97 -7.52 -2.56
C CYS A 122 -5.38 -8.96 -2.23
N TYR A 123 -6.68 -9.26 -2.22
CA TYR A 123 -7.19 -10.63 -2.02
C TYR A 123 -6.77 -11.58 -3.15
N VAL A 124 -7.06 -11.23 -4.42
CA VAL A 124 -6.78 -12.16 -5.54
C VAL A 124 -5.28 -12.36 -5.72
N PHE A 125 -4.46 -11.33 -5.48
CA PHE A 125 -3.00 -11.45 -5.45
C PHE A 125 -2.57 -12.46 -4.37
N SER A 126 -3.07 -12.29 -3.15
CA SER A 126 -2.78 -13.17 -2.01
C SER A 126 -3.18 -14.61 -2.32
N LYS A 127 -4.33 -14.81 -2.96
CA LYS A 127 -4.84 -16.13 -3.34
C LYS A 127 -3.99 -16.79 -4.42
N LYS A 128 -3.59 -16.05 -5.46
CA LYS A 128 -2.74 -16.57 -6.55
C LYS A 128 -1.40 -17.07 -6.02
N TYR A 129 -0.73 -16.27 -5.20
CA TYR A 129 0.65 -16.54 -4.83
C TYR A 129 0.82 -17.38 -3.56
N CYS A 130 -0.16 -17.38 -2.65
CA CYS A 130 -0.07 -18.11 -1.39
C CYS A 130 -1.18 -19.16 -1.17
N GLY A 131 -2.07 -19.38 -2.16
CA GLY A 131 -2.99 -20.51 -2.19
C GLY A 131 -3.90 -20.62 -0.96
N SER A 132 -3.76 -21.69 -0.18
CA SER A 132 -4.54 -21.88 1.06
C SER A 132 -4.11 -20.96 2.20
N TYR A 133 -2.97 -20.28 2.10
CA TYR A 133 -2.39 -19.38 3.12
C TYR A 133 -2.61 -17.90 2.81
N TRP A 134 -3.48 -17.61 1.83
CA TRP A 134 -3.75 -16.26 1.34
C TRP A 134 -4.16 -15.27 2.45
N TYR A 135 -4.84 -15.73 3.50
CA TYR A 135 -5.30 -14.90 4.60
C TYR A 135 -4.15 -14.11 5.24
N TYR A 136 -3.00 -14.76 5.47
CA TYR A 136 -1.86 -14.12 6.13
C TYR A 136 -1.28 -12.98 5.29
N VAL A 137 -1.18 -13.15 3.97
CA VAL A 137 -0.75 -12.07 3.05
C VAL A 137 -1.76 -10.94 3.06
N PHE A 138 -3.05 -11.28 2.95
CA PHE A 138 -4.13 -10.31 2.95
C PHE A 138 -4.16 -9.51 4.25
N PHE A 139 -3.92 -10.16 5.39
CA PHE A 139 -3.77 -9.50 6.68
C PHE A 139 -2.62 -8.51 6.67
N ILE A 140 -1.43 -8.88 6.18
CA ILE A 140 -0.29 -7.95 6.07
C ILE A 140 -0.65 -6.74 5.19
N PHE A 141 -1.37 -6.93 4.07
CA PHE A 141 -1.85 -5.81 3.26
C PHE A 141 -2.72 -4.85 4.08
N VAL A 142 -3.80 -5.34 4.68
CA VAL A 142 -4.79 -4.46 5.35
C VAL A 142 -4.24 -3.86 6.65
N SER A 143 -3.27 -4.52 7.27
CA SER A 143 -2.60 -4.07 8.50
C SER A 143 -1.39 -3.15 8.26
N SER A 144 -1.10 -2.82 6.99
CA SER A 144 -0.03 -1.91 6.62
C SER A 144 -0.34 -0.47 7.05
N LEU A 145 0.70 0.28 7.43
CA LEU A 145 0.60 1.64 7.97
C LEU A 145 -0.26 2.58 7.11
N MET A 146 -0.13 2.49 5.78
CA MET A 146 -0.83 3.36 4.83
C MET A 146 -2.15 2.79 4.31
N PHE A 147 -2.54 1.57 4.70
CA PHE A 147 -3.71 0.93 4.11
C PHE A 147 -5.01 1.67 4.45
N TRP A 148 -5.23 1.99 5.74
CA TRP A 148 -6.39 2.77 6.19
C TRP A 148 -6.38 4.24 5.71
N PRO A 149 -5.25 4.98 5.80
CA PRO A 149 -5.15 6.31 5.21
C PRO A 149 -5.55 6.35 3.72
N PHE A 150 -5.20 5.34 2.92
CA PHE A 150 -5.60 5.30 1.50
C PHE A 150 -7.03 4.85 1.25
N ALA A 151 -7.64 4.16 2.20
CA ALA A 151 -9.05 3.91 2.14
C ALA A 151 -9.88 5.20 2.32
N THR A 152 -9.33 6.23 2.99
CA THR A 152 -10.06 7.40 3.49
C THR A 152 -9.57 8.74 2.93
N ASN A 153 -8.29 9.09 3.17
CA ASN A 153 -7.63 10.35 2.80
C ASN A 153 -6.85 10.27 1.45
N GLY A 154 -6.45 9.08 1.00
CA GLY A 154 -5.67 8.89 -0.23
C GLY A 154 -6.36 8.00 -1.24
N ILE A 155 -7.65 8.19 -1.48
CA ILE A 155 -8.51 7.23 -2.21
C ILE A 155 -7.97 6.93 -3.62
N ARG A 156 -7.54 7.95 -4.35
CA ARG A 156 -6.91 7.77 -5.67
C ARG A 156 -5.64 6.92 -5.60
N ASN A 157 -4.78 7.20 -4.62
CA ASN A 157 -3.52 6.49 -4.40
C ASN A 157 -3.80 5.02 -4.08
N GLY A 158 -4.75 4.77 -3.18
CA GLY A 158 -5.20 3.44 -2.83
C GLY A 158 -5.66 2.66 -4.06
N LEU A 159 -6.61 3.21 -4.81
CA LEU A 159 -7.13 2.58 -6.03
C LEU A 159 -6.02 2.27 -7.04
N ALA A 160 -5.15 3.25 -7.32
CA ALA A 160 -4.06 3.08 -8.28
C ALA A 160 -3.07 1.99 -7.84
N THR A 161 -2.66 1.98 -6.56
CA THR A 161 -1.77 0.93 -6.03
C THR A 161 -2.42 -0.46 -6.07
N SER A 162 -3.71 -0.59 -5.76
CA SER A 162 -4.41 -1.87 -5.86
C SER A 162 -4.55 -2.36 -7.30
N VAL A 163 -4.78 -1.45 -8.26
CA VAL A 163 -4.74 -1.82 -9.69
C VAL A 163 -3.33 -2.23 -10.13
N PHE A 164 -2.27 -1.60 -9.59
CA PHE A 164 -0.90 -2.07 -9.81
C PHE A 164 -0.68 -3.48 -9.24
N ILE A 165 -1.17 -3.78 -8.04
CA ILE A 165 -1.15 -5.13 -7.46
C ILE A 165 -1.90 -6.14 -8.35
N LEU A 166 -3.02 -5.73 -8.96
CA LEU A 166 -3.71 -6.56 -9.96
C LEU A 166 -2.84 -6.78 -11.21
N GLY A 167 -2.06 -5.78 -11.63
CA GLY A 167 -1.05 -5.94 -12.67
C GLY A 167 -0.02 -7.02 -12.33
N LEU A 168 0.46 -7.05 -11.08
CA LEU A 168 1.34 -8.10 -10.59
C LEU A 168 0.67 -9.47 -10.56
N PHE A 169 -0.63 -9.56 -10.24
CA PHE A 169 -1.38 -10.82 -10.36
C PHE A 169 -1.29 -11.37 -11.80
N PHE A 170 -1.25 -10.52 -12.82
CA PHE A 170 -1.10 -10.93 -14.22
C PHE A 170 0.36 -10.91 -14.71
N TYR A 171 1.35 -11.05 -13.83
CA TYR A 171 2.78 -10.98 -14.16
C TYR A 171 3.20 -11.80 -15.39
N ASP A 172 2.62 -12.98 -15.59
CA ASP A 172 2.93 -13.88 -16.71
C ASP A 172 2.30 -13.42 -18.04
N LYS A 173 1.22 -12.63 -17.97
CA LYS A 173 0.52 -12.02 -19.11
C LYS A 173 0.96 -10.57 -19.27
N LYS A 174 2.15 -10.37 -19.85
CA LYS A 174 2.83 -9.06 -19.92
C LYS A 174 1.95 -7.92 -20.44
N ILE A 175 1.22 -8.14 -21.54
CA ILE A 175 0.31 -7.13 -22.10
C ILE A 175 -0.71 -6.69 -21.05
N LEU A 176 -1.40 -7.64 -20.41
CA LEU A 176 -2.40 -7.33 -19.40
C LEU A 176 -1.80 -6.68 -18.16
N ALA A 177 -0.63 -7.13 -17.71
CA ALA A 177 0.09 -6.53 -16.58
C ALA A 177 0.43 -5.06 -16.85
N TYR A 178 1.04 -4.76 -18.00
CA TYR A 178 1.39 -3.39 -18.39
C TYR A 178 0.17 -2.52 -18.68
N SER A 179 -0.90 -3.08 -19.25
CA SER A 179 -2.17 -2.37 -19.42
C SER A 179 -2.76 -1.96 -18.06
N LEU A 180 -2.76 -2.86 -17.08
CA LEU A 180 -3.22 -2.53 -15.71
C LEU A 180 -2.32 -1.50 -15.04
N MET A 181 -1.00 -1.55 -15.25
CA MET A 181 -0.09 -0.51 -14.78
C MET A 181 -0.38 0.86 -15.45
N GLY A 182 -0.68 0.88 -16.74
CA GLY A 182 -1.14 2.07 -17.44
C GLY A 182 -2.46 2.60 -16.90
N LEU A 183 -3.41 1.72 -16.57
CA LEU A 183 -4.66 2.10 -15.89
C LEU A 183 -4.38 2.67 -14.49
N ALA A 184 -3.47 2.06 -13.73
CA ALA A 184 -3.05 2.58 -12.42
C ALA A 184 -2.46 3.99 -12.52
N PHE A 185 -1.60 4.24 -13.51
CA PHE A 185 -1.07 5.58 -13.80
C PHE A 185 -2.18 6.58 -14.16
N GLY A 186 -3.17 6.18 -14.96
CA GLY A 186 -4.29 7.07 -15.29
C GLY A 186 -5.25 7.32 -14.13
N ILE A 187 -5.31 6.44 -13.12
CA ILE A 187 -6.03 6.68 -11.86
C ILE A 187 -5.24 7.68 -11.00
N HIS A 188 -3.93 7.52 -10.92
CA HIS A 188 -3.06 8.44 -10.23
C HIS A 188 -1.64 8.47 -10.80
N SER A 189 -1.23 9.64 -11.28
CA SER A 189 0.02 9.86 -12.03
C SER A 189 1.30 9.46 -11.28
N SER A 190 1.32 9.55 -9.95
CA SER A 190 2.52 9.23 -9.15
C SER A 190 2.95 7.77 -9.23
N LEU A 191 2.07 6.87 -9.70
CA LEU A 191 2.41 5.47 -9.96
C LEU A 191 3.47 5.31 -11.06
N ILE A 192 3.83 6.38 -11.77
CA ILE A 192 4.98 6.39 -12.68
C ILE A 192 6.27 5.93 -11.98
N ILE A 193 6.46 6.25 -10.69
CA ILE A 193 7.65 5.86 -9.93
C ILE A 193 7.74 4.33 -9.76
N PRO A 194 6.74 3.62 -9.19
CA PRO A 194 6.79 2.16 -9.09
C PRO A 194 6.72 1.47 -10.45
N ILE A 195 6.09 2.07 -11.47
CA ILE A 195 6.10 1.52 -12.84
C ILE A 195 7.50 1.60 -13.44
N ALA A 196 8.19 2.74 -13.33
CA ALA A 196 9.56 2.90 -13.77
C ALA A 196 10.50 1.95 -13.01
N ALA A 197 10.33 1.84 -11.68
CA ALA A 197 11.07 0.90 -10.86
C ALA A 197 10.86 -0.56 -11.30
N PHE A 198 9.63 -0.92 -11.68
CA PHE A 198 9.30 -2.24 -12.22
C PHE A 198 10.00 -2.47 -13.56
N ILE A 199 9.92 -1.52 -14.50
CA ILE A 199 10.61 -1.65 -15.79
C ILE A 199 12.13 -1.79 -15.59
N VAL A 200 12.74 -0.91 -14.79
CA VAL A 200 14.20 -0.90 -14.56
C VAL A 200 14.65 -2.20 -13.90
N SER A 201 13.96 -2.67 -12.86
CA SER A 201 14.29 -3.95 -12.21
C SER A 201 13.99 -5.17 -13.10
N GLY A 202 13.07 -5.04 -14.05
CA GLY A 202 12.82 -6.03 -15.09
C GLY A 202 13.97 -6.18 -16.08
N ILE A 203 14.74 -5.11 -16.31
CA ILE A 203 15.91 -5.04 -17.19
C ILE A 203 17.18 -5.44 -16.43
N TYR A 204 17.47 -4.77 -15.30
CA TYR A 204 18.70 -4.92 -14.52
C TYR A 204 18.53 -5.89 -13.36
N ARG A 205 18.44 -7.19 -13.64
CA ARG A 205 18.08 -8.24 -12.65
C ARG A 205 19.19 -8.65 -11.68
N ASP A 206 19.93 -7.70 -11.12
CA ASP A 206 20.94 -7.95 -10.10
C ASP A 206 20.49 -7.45 -8.71
N PRO A 207 20.08 -8.37 -7.80
CA PRO A 207 19.71 -8.04 -6.43
C PRO A 207 20.79 -7.26 -5.66
N LYS A 208 22.08 -7.48 -5.94
CA LYS A 208 23.17 -6.78 -5.23
C LYS A 208 23.16 -5.30 -5.56
N VAL A 209 22.97 -4.97 -6.84
CA VAL A 209 22.90 -3.59 -7.32
C VAL A 209 21.73 -2.87 -6.68
N TYR A 210 20.55 -3.49 -6.58
CA TYR A 210 19.41 -2.89 -5.89
C TYR A 210 19.75 -2.52 -4.45
N LEU A 211 20.37 -3.45 -3.71
CA LEU A 211 20.73 -3.21 -2.32
C LEU A 211 21.75 -2.07 -2.18
N TYR A 212 22.74 -2.00 -3.07
CA TYR A 212 23.68 -0.89 -3.09
C TYR A 212 23.01 0.46 -3.38
N ILE A 213 22.08 0.51 -4.35
CA ILE A 213 21.29 1.72 -4.63
C ILE A 213 20.57 2.20 -3.38
N TRP A 214 19.92 1.30 -2.65
CA TRP A 214 19.21 1.63 -1.41
C TRP A 214 20.14 2.14 -0.31
N LEU A 215 21.24 1.42 -0.08
CA LEU A 215 22.23 1.79 0.94
C LEU A 215 22.88 3.14 0.66
N ILE A 216 23.16 3.44 -0.62
CA ILE A 216 23.77 4.71 -1.05
C ILE A 216 22.77 5.86 -0.99
N ALA A 217 21.47 5.61 -1.21
CA ALA A 217 20.45 6.66 -1.13
C ALA A 217 20.38 7.33 0.26
N ILE A 218 20.65 6.60 1.34
CA ILE A 218 20.64 7.13 2.71
C ILE A 218 21.70 8.23 2.92
N PRO A 219 23.02 7.98 2.76
CA PRO A 219 24.01 9.02 2.89
C PRO A 219 23.84 10.13 1.84
N LEU A 220 23.42 9.80 0.61
CA LEU A 220 23.13 10.84 -0.40
C LEU A 220 22.02 11.79 0.06
N SER A 221 20.94 11.27 0.64
CA SER A 221 19.85 12.07 1.21
C SER A 221 20.30 12.91 2.41
N LEU A 222 21.16 12.34 3.27
CA LEU A 222 21.70 13.06 4.42
C LEU A 222 22.60 14.23 4.00
N ILE A 223 23.51 14.01 3.04
CA ILE A 223 24.47 15.00 2.54
C ILE A 223 23.77 16.04 1.66
N GLY A 224 22.84 15.61 0.80
CA GLY A 224 22.16 16.48 -0.16
C GLY A 224 21.19 17.47 0.50
N GLY A 225 20.71 17.21 1.71
CA GLY A 225 19.73 18.08 2.36
C GLY A 225 18.51 18.30 1.46
N GLY A 226 18.18 19.57 1.16
CA GLY A 226 17.08 19.96 0.26
C GLY A 226 17.40 19.90 -1.24
N PHE A 227 18.63 19.52 -1.63
CA PHE A 227 19.06 19.48 -3.03
C PHE A 227 18.18 18.54 -3.86
N TRP A 228 17.89 17.35 -3.34
CA TRP A 228 17.16 16.33 -4.07
C TRP A 228 15.72 16.74 -4.34
N GLU A 229 15.05 17.34 -3.36
CA GLU A 229 13.71 17.90 -3.53
C GLU A 229 13.70 18.94 -4.65
N ASN A 230 14.65 19.88 -4.65
CA ASN A 230 14.75 20.91 -5.70
C ASN A 230 15.08 20.32 -7.09
N PHE A 231 15.99 19.36 -7.15
CA PHE A 231 16.35 18.67 -8.38
C PHE A 231 15.13 17.97 -8.99
N PHE A 232 14.43 17.17 -8.18
CA PHE A 232 13.26 16.43 -8.61
C PHE A 232 12.06 17.33 -8.92
N LEU A 233 11.94 18.48 -8.25
CA LEU A 233 10.99 19.53 -8.64
C LEU A 233 11.25 20.07 -10.04
N SER A 234 12.53 20.34 -10.36
CA SER A 234 12.92 20.92 -11.65
C SER A 234 12.66 19.99 -12.83
N LEU A 235 12.67 18.66 -12.61
CA LEU A 235 12.41 17.67 -13.64
C LEU A 235 10.94 17.57 -14.05
N GLY A 236 10.01 18.06 -13.22
CA GLY A 236 8.58 18.01 -13.49
C GLY A 236 8.04 16.58 -13.60
N PHE A 237 7.51 16.03 -12.51
CA PHE A 237 6.89 14.69 -12.56
C PHE A 237 5.53 14.72 -13.28
N GLY A 238 5.53 14.35 -14.56
CA GLY A 238 4.31 13.98 -15.29
C GLY A 238 3.29 15.11 -15.50
N GLY A 239 3.74 16.38 -15.56
CA GLY A 239 2.86 17.53 -15.78
C GLY A 239 1.94 17.88 -14.59
N ASP A 240 2.14 17.23 -13.45
CA ASP A 240 1.38 17.46 -12.24
C ASP A 240 2.04 18.56 -11.40
N THR A 241 1.25 19.53 -10.92
CA THR A 241 1.73 20.62 -10.04
C THR A 241 1.71 20.24 -8.55
N ARG A 242 1.18 19.06 -8.20
CA ARG A 242 1.06 18.59 -6.80
C ARG A 242 2.40 18.26 -6.13
N PRO A 243 3.38 17.61 -6.79
CA PRO A 243 4.72 17.46 -6.21
C PRO A 243 5.33 18.80 -5.81
N GLN A 244 5.09 19.87 -6.58
CA GLN A 244 5.49 21.24 -6.26
C GLN A 244 4.79 21.75 -5.01
N GLN A 245 3.49 21.50 -4.84
CA GLN A 245 2.77 21.87 -3.61
C GLN A 245 3.29 21.12 -2.38
N TYR A 246 3.50 19.80 -2.48
CA TYR A 246 4.00 19.01 -1.34
C TYR A 246 5.44 19.39 -0.95
N LEU A 247 6.28 19.69 -1.94
CA LEU A 247 7.69 20.02 -1.70
C LEU A 247 7.91 21.50 -1.35
N ALA A 248 7.00 22.42 -1.73
CA ALA A 248 7.14 23.87 -1.49
C ALA A 248 6.31 24.41 -0.31
N GLU A 249 5.19 23.79 0.08
CA GLU A 249 4.35 24.31 1.18
C GLU A 249 4.80 23.78 2.55
N SER A 250 5.55 24.60 3.28
CA SER A 250 5.78 24.44 4.72
C SER A 250 4.59 25.01 5.51
N ASP A 251 3.96 24.16 6.34
CA ASP A 251 3.23 24.53 7.57
C ASP A 251 1.75 24.98 7.52
N LYS A 252 1.00 24.79 6.43
CA LYS A 252 -0.44 25.16 6.42
C LYS A 252 -1.45 24.09 6.85
N TYR A 253 -1.05 22.83 7.00
CA TYR A 253 -1.96 21.73 7.31
C TYR A 253 -1.57 20.98 8.59
N LYS A 254 -2.47 20.92 9.58
CA LYS A 254 -2.38 20.05 10.76
C LYS A 254 -2.67 18.58 10.39
N ASP A 255 -1.92 18.03 9.44
CA ASP A 255 -2.00 16.60 9.12
C ASP A 255 -1.08 15.83 10.09
N ALA A 256 -1.53 14.68 10.60
CA ALA A 256 -0.82 13.90 11.63
C ALA A 256 0.58 13.40 11.17
N PHE A 257 0.87 13.52 9.87
CA PHE A 257 2.13 13.12 9.24
C PHE A 257 3.00 14.30 8.78
N ALA A 258 2.59 15.56 8.98
CA ALA A 258 3.41 16.72 8.67
C ALA A 258 4.66 16.74 9.56
N TYR A 259 5.84 16.67 8.93
CA TYR A 259 7.13 16.67 9.62
C TYR A 259 8.19 17.21 8.68
N THR A 260 9.00 18.14 9.19
CA THR A 260 10.16 18.69 8.52
C THR A 260 11.43 18.06 9.12
N GLY A 261 12.18 17.32 8.31
CA GLY A 261 13.41 16.63 8.75
C GLY A 261 13.54 15.20 8.22
N PHE A 262 14.58 14.48 8.64
CA PHE A 262 14.81 13.10 8.21
C PHE A 262 13.93 12.11 9.00
N ARG A 263 13.04 11.38 8.32
CA ARG A 263 12.08 10.44 8.92
C ARG A 263 12.69 9.08 9.24
N TRP A 264 13.44 9.01 10.34
CA TRP A 264 14.05 7.75 10.82
C TRP A 264 13.03 6.64 11.11
N ASP A 265 11.87 7.01 11.65
CA ASP A 265 10.74 6.10 11.88
C ASP A 265 10.28 5.43 10.58
N PHE A 266 10.13 6.21 9.51
CA PHE A 266 9.73 5.72 8.20
C PHE A 266 10.84 4.92 7.51
N LEU A 267 12.11 5.33 7.66
CA LEU A 267 13.23 4.57 7.14
C LEU A 267 13.27 3.19 7.81
N PHE A 268 13.13 3.14 9.14
CA PHE A 268 13.06 1.91 9.91
C PHE A 268 11.90 1.00 9.45
N TYR A 269 10.69 1.55 9.31
CA TYR A 269 9.55 0.80 8.76
C TYR A 269 9.86 0.19 7.40
N SER A 270 10.34 1.00 6.44
CA SER A 270 10.64 0.55 5.08
C SER A 270 11.73 -0.53 5.07
N SER A 271 12.70 -0.45 6.00
CA SER A 271 13.79 -1.42 6.09
C SER A 271 13.30 -2.87 6.31
N PHE A 272 12.07 -3.10 6.78
CA PHE A 272 11.53 -4.45 6.98
C PHE A 272 11.42 -5.25 5.68
N ALA A 273 10.98 -4.62 4.58
CA ALA A 273 10.91 -5.28 3.27
C ALA A 273 12.29 -5.38 2.60
N VAL A 274 13.20 -4.44 2.89
CA VAL A 274 14.61 -4.52 2.47
C VAL A 274 15.28 -5.73 3.11
N PHE A 275 15.16 -5.85 4.44
CA PHE A 275 15.70 -6.96 5.21
C PHE A 275 15.10 -8.30 4.79
N ALA A 276 13.78 -8.36 4.61
CA ALA A 276 13.11 -9.58 4.15
C ALA A 276 13.70 -10.08 2.82
N GLY A 277 13.78 -9.22 1.80
CA GLY A 277 14.34 -9.62 0.51
C GLY A 277 15.83 -9.92 0.58
N TRP A 278 16.62 -9.15 1.35
CA TRP A 278 18.03 -9.49 1.58
C TRP A 278 18.19 -10.88 2.19
N TYR A 279 17.40 -11.19 3.22
CA TYR A 279 17.44 -12.48 3.90
C TYR A 279 17.03 -13.62 2.96
N PHE A 280 15.92 -13.45 2.24
CA PHE A 280 15.40 -14.49 1.36
C PHE A 280 16.29 -14.73 0.13
N ILE A 281 16.78 -13.68 -0.51
CA ILE A 281 17.60 -13.78 -1.72
C ILE A 281 19.01 -14.24 -1.39
N PHE A 282 19.69 -13.59 -0.44
CA PHE A 282 21.11 -13.84 -0.20
C PHE A 282 21.38 -14.94 0.84
N LYS A 283 20.58 -15.00 1.92
CA LYS A 283 20.80 -16.02 2.98
C LYS A 283 20.08 -17.33 2.67
N LYS A 284 18.83 -17.26 2.21
CA LYS A 284 18.05 -18.46 1.81
C LYS A 284 18.24 -18.86 0.35
N LYS A 285 19.01 -18.09 -0.43
CA LYS A 285 19.37 -18.37 -1.83
C LYS A 285 18.14 -18.55 -2.74
N ILE A 286 17.07 -17.79 -2.50
CA ILE A 286 15.87 -17.82 -3.35
C ILE A 286 16.18 -17.11 -4.68
N THR A 287 16.02 -17.85 -5.78
CA THR A 287 16.31 -17.39 -7.15
C THR A 287 15.05 -17.18 -8.00
N ASP A 288 13.87 -17.10 -7.37
CA ASP A 288 12.60 -16.87 -8.04
C ASP A 288 12.62 -15.54 -8.81
N LYS A 289 12.40 -15.61 -10.13
CA LYS A 289 12.48 -14.45 -11.04
C LYS A 289 11.42 -13.40 -10.74
N PHE A 290 10.21 -13.82 -10.36
CA PHE A 290 9.15 -12.89 -9.99
C PHE A 290 9.50 -12.21 -8.67
N TYR A 291 9.99 -12.97 -7.69
CA TYR A 291 10.36 -12.41 -6.39
C TYR A 291 11.51 -11.40 -6.47
N ILE A 292 12.57 -11.72 -7.20
CA ILE A 292 13.70 -10.81 -7.42
C ILE A 292 13.24 -9.51 -8.10
N HIS A 293 12.34 -9.62 -9.08
CA HIS A 293 11.79 -8.47 -9.79
C HIS A 293 10.89 -7.62 -8.88
N LEU A 294 10.00 -8.26 -8.12
CA LEU A 294 9.14 -7.61 -7.12
C LEU A 294 9.97 -6.87 -6.07
N TRP A 295 11.00 -7.51 -5.52
CA TRP A 295 11.89 -6.90 -4.55
C TRP A 295 12.72 -5.76 -5.17
N GLY A 296 13.23 -5.92 -6.39
CA GLY A 296 13.90 -4.84 -7.12
C GLY A 296 13.01 -3.63 -7.34
N THR A 297 11.75 -3.85 -7.72
CA THR A 297 10.75 -2.77 -7.87
C THR A 297 10.59 -2.01 -6.56
N TYR A 298 10.40 -2.74 -5.46
CA TYR A 298 10.28 -2.16 -4.12
C TYR A 298 11.52 -1.33 -3.76
N ILE A 299 12.72 -1.91 -3.92
CA ILE A 299 13.98 -1.29 -3.52
C ILE A 299 14.24 0.00 -4.31
N ILE A 300 14.08 -0.02 -5.63
CA ILE A 300 14.33 1.16 -6.47
C ILE A 300 13.32 2.28 -6.14
N ALA A 301 12.03 1.96 -6.03
CA ALA A 301 11.02 2.94 -5.65
C ALA A 301 11.26 3.49 -4.23
N ASN A 302 11.73 2.66 -3.31
CA ASN A 302 12.03 3.09 -1.94
C ASN A 302 13.29 3.95 -1.86
N ALA A 303 14.34 3.61 -2.63
CA ALA A 303 15.55 4.42 -2.72
C ALA A 303 15.25 5.83 -3.27
N PHE A 304 14.38 5.93 -4.28
CA PHE A 304 13.89 7.23 -4.75
C PHE A 304 13.24 8.03 -3.63
N TRP A 305 12.35 7.41 -2.85
CA TRP A 305 11.72 8.09 -1.70
C TRP A 305 12.74 8.54 -0.65
N ILE A 306 13.76 7.73 -0.34
CA ILE A 306 14.80 8.10 0.64
C ILE A 306 15.48 9.41 0.24
N LEU A 307 15.72 9.64 -1.05
CA LEU A 307 16.31 10.89 -1.53
C LEU A 307 15.44 12.13 -1.23
N VAL A 308 14.11 11.98 -1.19
CA VAL A 308 13.15 13.07 -0.92
C VAL A 308 12.47 12.95 0.45
N ILE A 309 13.10 12.24 1.40
CA ILE A 309 12.50 11.89 2.69
C ILE A 309 12.18 13.11 3.58
N ARG A 310 12.83 14.25 3.34
CA ARG A 310 12.67 15.49 4.13
C ARG A 310 11.49 16.34 3.66
N ALA A 311 10.88 16.00 2.53
CA ALA A 311 9.69 16.64 2.00
C ALA A 311 8.54 16.70 3.02
N ASN A 312 7.86 17.85 3.10
CA ASN A 312 6.59 17.94 3.81
C ASN A 312 5.60 17.02 3.06
N PHE A 313 4.92 16.09 3.74
CA PHE A 313 4.20 14.97 3.11
C PHE A 313 5.06 13.90 2.43
N SER A 314 6.28 13.63 2.90
CA SER A 314 7.09 12.51 2.40
C SER A 314 6.40 11.14 2.49
N ASN A 315 5.38 10.97 3.36
CA ASN A 315 4.49 9.80 3.37
C ASN A 315 3.77 9.57 2.04
N ARG A 316 3.42 10.65 1.31
CA ARG A 316 2.83 10.61 -0.04
C ARG A 316 3.84 10.16 -1.12
N PHE A 317 5.12 10.11 -0.82
CA PHE A 317 6.13 9.51 -1.70
C PHE A 317 6.54 8.13 -1.20
N ALA A 318 6.65 7.94 0.12
CA ALA A 318 7.05 6.68 0.76
C ALA A 318 6.17 5.51 0.32
N TYR A 319 4.85 5.78 0.25
CA TYR A 319 3.88 4.76 -0.08
C TYR A 319 4.09 4.13 -1.44
N LEU A 320 4.69 4.86 -2.40
CA LEU A 320 4.93 4.39 -3.76
C LEU A 320 5.85 3.17 -3.81
N SER A 321 6.50 2.86 -2.69
CA SER A 321 7.14 1.58 -2.43
C SER A 321 6.39 0.74 -1.38
N TRP A 322 5.83 1.35 -0.34
CA TRP A 322 5.30 0.61 0.81
C TRP A 322 4.11 -0.30 0.52
N PHE A 323 3.30 0.01 -0.49
CA PHE A 323 2.20 -0.87 -0.89
C PHE A 323 2.70 -2.26 -1.37
N LEU A 324 3.99 -2.38 -1.72
CA LEU A 324 4.66 -3.63 -2.09
C LEU A 324 5.33 -4.33 -0.91
N MET A 325 5.33 -3.78 0.31
CA MET A 325 5.96 -4.44 1.47
C MET A 325 5.28 -5.76 1.80
N ALA A 326 3.94 -5.79 1.83
CA ALA A 326 3.18 -7.00 2.08
C ALA A 326 3.55 -8.16 1.14
N PRO A 327 3.55 -7.99 -0.20
CA PRO A 327 3.94 -9.07 -1.10
C PRO A 327 5.44 -9.40 -1.01
N VAL A 328 6.33 -8.42 -0.76
CA VAL A 328 7.78 -8.67 -0.58
C VAL A 328 8.08 -9.54 0.64
N ILE A 329 7.42 -9.27 1.77
CA ILE A 329 7.63 -9.99 3.03
C ILE A 329 6.97 -11.38 2.96
N ALA A 330 5.71 -11.43 2.51
CA ALA A 330 4.90 -12.63 2.62
C ALA A 330 5.21 -13.69 1.55
N TYR A 331 5.62 -13.27 0.33
CA TYR A 331 5.76 -14.20 -0.79
C TYR A 331 6.71 -15.36 -0.49
N PRO A 332 7.97 -15.15 -0.05
CA PRO A 332 8.83 -16.29 0.25
C PRO A 332 8.40 -17.03 1.51
N LEU A 333 7.93 -16.29 2.51
CA LEU A 333 7.58 -16.81 3.83
C LEU A 333 6.46 -17.85 3.79
N LEU A 334 5.54 -17.77 2.82
CA LEU A 334 4.42 -18.70 2.70
C LEU A 334 4.56 -19.70 1.55
N ARG A 335 5.53 -19.49 0.64
CA ARG A 335 5.78 -20.40 -0.49
C ARG A 335 6.91 -21.40 -0.26
N TYR A 336 7.86 -21.09 0.61
CA TYR A 336 9.01 -21.95 0.88
C TYR A 336 9.03 -22.38 2.33
N LYS A 337 9.21 -23.69 2.57
CA LYS A 337 9.51 -24.21 3.90
C LYS A 337 10.96 -23.89 4.25
N MET A 338 11.17 -22.87 5.08
CA MET A 338 12.50 -22.29 5.37
C MET A 338 12.91 -22.43 6.84
N PHE A 339 11.96 -22.70 7.73
CA PHE A 339 12.13 -22.79 9.17
C PHE A 339 11.47 -24.06 9.72
N PRO A 340 12.02 -24.68 10.77
CA PRO A 340 11.38 -25.81 11.44
C PRO A 340 9.99 -25.44 11.99
N ASN A 341 9.88 -24.28 12.66
CA ASN A 341 8.62 -23.76 13.21
C ASN A 341 8.06 -22.64 12.31
N GLN A 342 7.88 -22.90 11.02
CA GLN A 342 7.49 -21.90 10.01
C GLN A 342 6.27 -21.08 10.45
N TYR A 343 5.25 -21.71 11.04
CA TYR A 343 4.05 -20.98 11.42
C TYR A 343 4.32 -19.93 12.50
N ARG A 344 5.07 -20.30 13.55
CA ARG A 344 5.46 -19.36 14.61
C ARG A 344 6.22 -18.16 14.03
N VAL A 345 7.13 -18.41 13.07
CA VAL A 345 7.84 -17.33 12.38
C VAL A 345 6.87 -16.43 11.60
N VAL A 346 5.90 -16.99 10.88
CA VAL A 346 4.83 -16.22 10.21
C VAL A 346 4.06 -15.36 11.21
N GLY A 347 3.61 -15.94 12.32
CA GLY A 347 2.87 -15.23 13.36
C GLY A 347 3.67 -14.07 13.95
N VAL A 348 4.93 -14.29 14.28
CA VAL A 348 5.83 -13.25 14.82
C VAL A 348 6.10 -12.16 13.78
N VAL A 349 6.34 -12.50 12.52
CA VAL A 349 6.56 -11.51 11.45
C VAL A 349 5.31 -10.63 11.26
N ILE A 350 4.11 -11.23 11.24
CA ILE A 350 2.85 -10.50 11.18
C ILE A 350 2.69 -9.58 12.40
N ALA A 351 2.98 -10.09 13.60
CA ALA A 351 2.89 -9.33 14.83
C ALA A 351 3.84 -8.13 14.84
N LEU A 352 5.12 -8.32 14.52
CA LEU A 352 6.11 -7.24 14.46
C LEU A 352 5.74 -6.18 13.42
N TYR A 353 5.29 -6.61 12.24
CA TYR A 353 4.84 -5.71 11.19
C TYR A 353 3.65 -4.85 11.65
N TYR A 354 2.65 -5.48 12.26
CA TYR A 354 1.46 -4.78 12.70
C TYR A 354 1.67 -3.93 13.96
N LEU A 355 2.47 -4.40 14.92
CA LEU A 355 2.78 -3.64 16.13
C LEU A 355 3.48 -2.33 15.81
N PHE A 356 4.30 -2.28 14.76
CA PHE A 356 4.82 -1.01 14.26
C PHE A 356 3.71 -0.08 13.79
N THR A 357 2.79 -0.57 12.94
CA THR A 357 1.62 0.21 12.49
C THR A 357 0.79 0.71 13.67
N TYR A 358 0.51 -0.15 14.64
CA TYR A 358 -0.29 0.19 15.80
C TYR A 358 0.40 1.20 16.73
N PHE A 359 1.72 1.06 16.94
CA PHE A 359 2.50 2.04 17.68
C PHE A 359 2.49 3.41 17.00
N MET A 360 2.63 3.45 15.68
CA MET A 360 2.52 4.69 14.91
C MET A 360 1.12 5.31 15.02
N PHE A 361 0.07 4.49 15.02
CA PHE A 361 -1.30 4.92 15.28
C PHE A 361 -1.46 5.52 16.69
N LEU A 362 -0.88 4.92 17.73
CA LEU A 362 -0.96 5.47 19.09
C LEU A 362 -0.19 6.79 19.26
N ARG A 363 0.87 6.99 18.48
CA ARG A 363 1.71 8.19 18.53
C ARG A 363 1.09 9.38 17.79
N GLY A 364 0.22 9.13 16.82
CA GLY A 364 -0.29 10.11 15.86
C GLY A 364 -1.76 10.42 16.01
#